data_AF-A0A848LCX7-F1
#
_entry.id   AF-A0A848LCX7-F1
#
_cell.length_a   1.000
_cell.length_b   1.000
_cell.length_c   1.000
_cell.angle_alpha   90.00
_cell.angle_beta   90.00
_cell.angle_gamma   90.00
#
_symmetry.space_group_name_H-M   'P 1'
#
loop_
_entity.id
_entity.type
_entity.pdbx_description
1 polymer ?
#
loop_
_entity_poly.entity_id
_entity_poly.type
_entity_poly.pdbx_seq_one_letter_code
_entity_poly.pdbx_strand_id
1 'polypeptide(L)'
;MILLGWALCGTASGEPMLVNPRKLNEFKERIGFDQLVVSANPDIGVVADWDGVKEYLPTREAGWEPFSEDVSMLPGGLVTRSWSFRRGGATLILRINVCSTGAAAAREHFLSDVSVTSMPRIPYVRGPGWLGQLSVQMPGTPLQVVFWVFHNVYVELRDTSGISVEPLARSLQGFMERHVSQTLSQGLPRIDKVTVSKSQLQVDEEVEIQVHPKQSQASQKLRIQIQNNPAELRLTKQSSTASTYRALHPGKSTIEAWLSDTKFLLMSRAQVELDIQPRK
;
A
#
# COMPACT_ATOMS: atom_id res chain seq x y z
N MET A 1 27.64 -13.53 -13.24
CA MET A 1 27.23 -12.14 -12.96
C MET A 1 25.80 -11.97 -13.47
N ILE A 2 24.81 -12.19 -12.61
CA ILE A 2 23.38 -12.10 -12.99
C ILE A 2 22.99 -10.63 -12.86
N LEU A 3 22.83 -9.96 -13.99
CA LEU A 3 22.26 -8.63 -14.08
C LEU A 3 20.76 -8.72 -13.71
N LEU A 4 20.44 -8.48 -12.45
CA LEU A 4 19.09 -8.17 -12.01
C LEU A 4 18.81 -6.70 -12.36
N GLY A 5 18.51 -6.46 -13.63
CA GLY A 5 18.04 -5.15 -14.09
C GLY A 5 16.57 -4.98 -13.72
N TRP A 6 16.30 -4.18 -12.69
CA TRP A 6 14.99 -3.54 -12.52
C TRP A 6 15.22 -2.07 -12.20
N ALA A 7 14.91 -1.23 -13.18
CA ALA A 7 14.95 0.21 -13.11
C ALA A 7 13.72 0.74 -12.34
N LEU A 8 14.02 1.77 -11.54
CA LEU A 8 13.27 2.99 -11.27
C LEU A 8 11.86 3.13 -11.87
N CYS A 9 10.94 3.61 -11.02
CA CYS A 9 9.77 4.44 -11.30
C CYS A 9 9.19 4.38 -12.72
N GLY A 10 8.08 3.66 -12.88
CA GLY A 10 7.18 3.80 -14.00
C GLY A 10 5.75 3.51 -13.57
N THR A 11 4.93 4.55 -13.47
CA THR A 11 3.47 4.44 -13.50
C THR A 11 3.07 3.93 -14.90
N ALA A 12 3.09 2.62 -15.08
CA ALA A 12 2.52 1.98 -16.25
C ALA A 12 1.40 1.06 -15.72
N SER A 13 0.20 1.28 -16.23
CA SER A 13 -0.92 0.34 -16.19
C SER A 13 -0.54 -0.92 -16.96
N GLY A 14 0.42 -1.69 -16.44
CA GLY A 14 0.75 -3.01 -16.92
C GLY A 14 -0.42 -3.93 -16.61
N GLU A 15 -0.90 -4.65 -17.61
CA GLU A 15 -1.76 -5.81 -17.39
C GLU A 15 -1.14 -6.67 -16.28
N PRO A 16 -1.93 -7.15 -15.31
CA PRO A 16 -1.40 -7.96 -14.23
C PRO A 16 -0.67 -9.14 -14.87
N MET A 17 0.63 -9.26 -14.60
CA MET A 17 1.39 -10.44 -15.00
C MET A 17 0.63 -11.65 -14.45
N LEU A 18 -0.03 -12.40 -15.34
CA LEU A 18 -0.79 -13.58 -14.97
C LEU A 18 0.18 -14.61 -14.41
N VAL A 19 0.27 -14.67 -13.09
CA VAL A 19 1.06 -15.68 -12.40
C VAL A 19 0.45 -17.03 -12.73
N ASN A 20 1.27 -17.94 -13.25
CA ASN A 20 0.84 -19.31 -13.53
C ASN A 20 0.21 -19.91 -12.25
N PRO A 21 -1.08 -20.32 -12.27
CA PRO A 21 -1.79 -20.78 -11.07
C PRO A 21 -1.09 -21.95 -10.37
N ARG A 22 -0.46 -22.85 -11.15
CA ARG A 22 0.31 -23.97 -10.59
C ARG A 22 1.52 -23.48 -9.79
N LYS A 23 2.26 -22.52 -10.33
CA LYS A 23 3.43 -21.90 -9.66
C LYS A 23 3.01 -21.22 -8.36
N LEU A 24 1.85 -20.55 -8.35
CA LEU A 24 1.30 -19.92 -7.16
C LEU A 24 0.88 -20.94 -6.10
N ASN A 25 0.21 -22.01 -6.50
CA ASN A 25 -0.24 -23.07 -5.58
C ASN A 25 0.95 -23.81 -4.95
N GLU A 26 1.96 -24.20 -5.73
CA GLU A 26 3.20 -24.82 -5.22
C GLU A 26 3.90 -23.91 -4.20
N PHE A 27 3.86 -22.58 -4.43
CA PHE A 27 4.41 -21.62 -3.49
C PHE A 27 3.58 -21.50 -2.20
N LYS A 28 2.25 -21.40 -2.31
CA LYS A 28 1.33 -21.36 -1.16
C LYS A 28 1.51 -22.57 -0.25
N GLU A 29 1.57 -23.77 -0.82
CA GLU A 29 1.82 -25.02 -0.09
C GLU A 29 3.16 -24.96 0.66
N ARG A 30 4.24 -24.55 -0.03
CA ARG A 30 5.58 -24.48 0.55
C ARG A 30 5.69 -23.55 1.75
N ILE A 31 4.96 -22.43 1.74
CA ILE A 31 4.98 -21.46 2.84
C ILE A 31 3.88 -21.72 3.88
N GLY A 32 3.00 -22.70 3.63
CA GLY A 32 1.85 -23.01 4.47
C GLY A 32 0.80 -21.91 4.46
N PHE A 33 0.62 -21.19 3.34
CA PHE A 33 -0.24 -20.00 3.26
C PHE A 33 -1.66 -20.28 3.75
N ASP A 34 -2.29 -21.35 3.25
CA ASP A 34 -3.68 -21.68 3.58
C ASP A 34 -3.86 -22.31 4.98
N GLN A 35 -2.77 -22.69 5.65
CA GLN A 35 -2.79 -23.30 6.98
C GLN A 35 -2.75 -22.25 8.11
N LEU A 36 -2.55 -20.98 7.78
CA LEU A 36 -2.44 -19.92 8.76
C LEU A 36 -3.80 -19.50 9.31
N VAL A 37 -3.91 -19.48 10.63
CA VAL A 37 -5.07 -18.92 11.33
C VAL A 37 -5.04 -17.41 11.20
N VAL A 38 -6.02 -16.86 10.47
CA VAL A 38 -6.23 -15.40 10.40
C VAL A 38 -7.11 -14.99 11.56
N SER A 39 -6.81 -13.85 12.18
CA SER A 39 -7.76 -13.21 13.09
C SER A 39 -9.11 -13.05 12.38
N ALA A 40 -10.15 -13.67 12.92
CA ALA A 40 -11.51 -13.51 12.40
C ALA A 40 -12.02 -12.07 12.60
N ASN A 41 -11.45 -11.32 13.54
CA ASN A 41 -11.80 -9.93 13.76
C ASN A 41 -10.96 -9.01 12.84
N PRO A 42 -11.58 -8.36 11.84
CA PRO A 42 -10.89 -7.41 10.96
C PRO A 42 -10.53 -6.09 11.66
N ASP A 43 -11.09 -5.82 12.84
CA ASP A 43 -10.85 -4.60 13.61
C ASP A 43 -9.57 -4.67 14.47
N ILE A 44 -8.89 -5.82 14.51
CA ILE A 44 -7.58 -5.95 15.19
C ILE A 44 -6.47 -5.66 14.18
N GLY A 45 -5.69 -4.62 14.42
CA GLY A 45 -4.62 -4.20 13.52
C GLY A 45 -3.61 -3.23 14.15
N VAL A 46 -2.50 -3.02 13.46
CA VAL A 46 -1.48 -2.05 13.81
C VAL A 46 -1.98 -0.64 13.46
N VAL A 47 -1.97 0.24 14.45
CA VAL A 47 -2.23 1.69 14.32
C VAL A 47 -1.01 2.41 14.89
N ALA A 48 -0.05 2.72 14.03
CA ALA A 48 1.26 3.22 14.44
C ALA A 48 1.59 4.57 13.78
N ASP A 49 2.28 5.43 14.51
CA ASP A 49 2.97 6.58 13.93
C ASP A 49 4.22 6.08 13.19
N TRP A 50 4.14 5.96 11.86
CA TRP A 50 5.24 5.44 11.06
C TRP A 50 6.44 6.40 10.97
N ASP A 51 6.34 7.64 11.46
CA ASP A 51 7.52 8.49 11.66
C ASP A 51 8.46 7.89 12.74
N GLY A 52 7.92 7.14 13.71
CA GLY A 52 8.69 6.47 14.78
C GLY A 52 9.61 5.34 14.29
N VAL A 53 9.37 4.79 13.09
CA VAL A 53 10.26 3.78 12.50
C VAL A 53 11.67 4.32 12.25
N LYS A 54 11.82 5.63 12.07
CA LYS A 54 13.10 6.30 11.80
C LYS A 54 14.16 6.03 12.89
N GLU A 55 13.75 5.70 14.12
CA GLU A 55 14.64 5.32 15.22
C GLU A 55 15.38 4.00 14.98
N TYR A 56 14.83 3.11 14.16
CA TYR A 56 15.43 1.79 13.86
C TYR A 56 16.18 1.78 12.53
N LEU A 57 15.98 2.80 11.70
CA LEU A 57 16.60 2.86 10.38
C LEU A 57 18.10 3.11 10.49
N PRO A 58 18.90 2.61 9.51
CA PRO A 58 20.33 2.87 9.53
C PRO A 58 20.66 4.35 9.50
N THR A 59 21.75 4.71 10.18
CA THR A 59 22.15 6.11 10.34
C THR A 59 23.35 6.46 9.46
N ARG A 60 23.62 7.77 9.32
CA ARG A 60 24.79 8.27 8.58
C ARG A 60 26.09 7.90 9.27
N GLU A 61 26.11 7.80 10.59
CA GLU A 61 27.27 7.36 11.38
C GLU A 61 27.64 5.90 11.06
N ALA A 62 26.66 5.07 10.71
CA ALA A 62 26.86 3.70 10.22
C ALA A 62 27.22 3.62 8.72
N GLY A 63 27.44 4.78 8.08
CA GLY A 63 27.79 4.92 6.67
C GLY A 63 26.60 4.84 5.70
N TRP A 64 25.36 4.85 6.20
CA TRP A 64 24.17 4.81 5.35
C TRP A 64 23.63 6.20 5.07
N GLU A 65 23.45 6.52 3.80
CA GLU A 65 22.84 7.78 3.34
C GLU A 65 21.38 7.54 2.94
N PRO A 66 20.40 8.23 3.55
CA PRO A 66 19.04 8.22 3.02
C PRO A 66 19.02 8.94 1.67
N PHE A 67 18.42 8.32 0.65
CA PHE A 67 18.32 8.93 -0.68
C PHE A 67 16.89 9.03 -1.21
N SER A 68 15.93 8.29 -0.62
CA SER A 68 14.52 8.39 -1.01
C SER A 68 13.61 8.03 0.18
N GLU A 69 12.57 8.84 0.34
CA GLU A 69 11.42 8.58 1.20
C GLU A 69 10.17 8.90 0.38
N ASP A 70 9.26 7.95 0.24
CA ASP A 70 8.03 8.11 -0.55
C ASP A 70 6.81 7.60 0.21
N VAL A 71 5.68 8.28 0.01
CA VAL A 71 4.36 7.82 0.47
C VAL A 71 3.41 7.82 -0.72
N SER A 72 2.91 6.63 -1.05
CA SER A 72 1.99 6.40 -2.15
C SER A 72 0.70 5.75 -1.66
N MET A 73 -0.39 6.03 -2.38
CA MET A 73 -1.68 5.36 -2.20
C MET A 73 -1.89 4.45 -3.39
N LEU A 74 -2.22 3.21 -3.13
CA LEU A 74 -2.51 2.20 -4.14
C LEU A 74 -4.00 1.84 -4.10
N PRO A 75 -4.57 1.37 -5.22
CA PRO A 75 -5.95 0.90 -5.25
C PRO A 75 -6.22 -0.15 -4.16
N GLY A 76 -7.47 -0.20 -3.68
CA GLY A 76 -7.91 -1.27 -2.76
C GLY A 76 -7.66 -1.01 -1.28
N GLY A 77 -7.48 0.24 -0.85
CA GLY A 77 -7.39 0.53 0.59
C GLY A 77 -5.97 0.55 1.16
N LEU A 78 -4.95 0.61 0.29
CA LEU A 78 -3.55 0.43 0.65
C LEU A 78 -2.78 1.74 0.62
N VAL A 79 -2.09 2.04 1.72
CA VAL A 79 -1.10 3.13 1.78
C VAL A 79 0.27 2.53 2.00
N THR A 80 1.22 2.95 1.18
CA THR A 80 2.60 2.46 1.19
C THR A 80 3.54 3.58 1.59
N ARG A 81 4.48 3.27 2.47
CA ARG A 81 5.63 4.13 2.77
C ARG A 81 6.92 3.39 2.53
N SER A 82 7.86 4.02 1.85
CA SER A 82 9.15 3.43 1.51
C SER A 82 10.29 4.32 1.98
N TRP A 83 11.31 3.72 2.59
CA TRP A 83 12.59 4.36 2.89
C TRP A 83 13.70 3.63 2.15
N SER A 84 14.55 4.37 1.47
CA SER A 84 15.69 3.82 0.74
C SER A 84 17.00 4.49 1.18
N PHE A 85 17.98 3.64 1.49
CA PHE A 85 19.31 4.03 1.94
C PHE A 85 20.37 3.44 1.02
N ARG A 86 21.50 4.14 0.90
CA ARG A 86 22.65 3.71 0.13
C ARG A 86 23.92 3.74 0.97
N ARG A 87 24.84 2.81 0.71
CA ARG A 87 26.19 2.79 1.29
C ARG A 87 27.16 2.23 0.25
N GLY A 88 27.90 3.13 -0.41
CA GLY A 88 28.67 2.76 -1.59
C GLY A 88 27.77 2.20 -2.70
N GLY A 89 28.07 1.00 -3.18
CA GLY A 89 27.23 0.30 -4.16
C GLY A 89 26.05 -0.49 -3.57
N ALA A 90 25.93 -0.54 -2.23
CA ALA A 90 24.86 -1.27 -1.57
C ALA A 90 23.64 -0.39 -1.29
N THR A 91 22.49 -1.04 -1.18
CA THR A 91 21.17 -0.45 -0.94
C THR A 91 20.43 -1.23 0.13
N LEU A 92 19.73 -0.48 0.99
CA LEU A 92 18.73 -1.01 1.91
C LEU A 92 17.40 -0.33 1.59
N ILE A 93 16.34 -1.12 1.42
CA ILE A 93 14.99 -0.64 1.16
C ILE A 93 14.05 -1.25 2.20
N LEU A 94 13.35 -0.39 2.94
CA LEU A 94 12.23 -0.78 3.78
C LEU A 94 10.95 -0.23 3.13
N ARG A 95 9.99 -1.11 2.87
CA ARG A 95 8.65 -0.74 2.43
C ARG A 95 7.62 -1.31 3.40
N ILE A 96 6.74 -0.42 3.86
CA ILE A 96 5.61 -0.72 4.74
C ILE A 96 4.34 -0.48 3.94
N ASN A 97 3.51 -1.52 3.84
CA ASN A 97 2.21 -1.49 3.19
C ASN A 97 1.14 -1.71 4.25
N VAL A 98 0.23 -0.76 4.44
CA VAL A 98 -0.85 -0.86 5.44
C VAL A 98 -2.20 -0.94 4.73
N CYS A 99 -2.91 -2.05 4.98
CA CYS A 99 -4.23 -2.31 4.41
C CYS A 99 -5.32 -1.92 5.42
N SER A 100 -6.08 -0.87 5.12
CA SER A 100 -7.08 -0.34 6.08
C SER A 100 -8.28 -1.28 6.31
N THR A 101 -8.41 -2.32 5.48
CA THR A 101 -9.46 -3.35 5.55
C THR A 101 -9.04 -4.59 6.36
N GLY A 102 -7.85 -4.58 6.96
CA GLY A 102 -7.42 -5.61 7.91
C GLY A 102 -6.46 -6.66 7.33
N ALA A 103 -6.27 -7.74 8.10
CA ALA A 103 -5.21 -8.71 7.85
C ALA A 103 -5.37 -9.54 6.58
N ALA A 104 -6.60 -9.85 6.18
CA ALA A 104 -6.85 -10.60 4.96
C ALA A 104 -6.33 -9.86 3.72
N ALA A 105 -6.60 -8.55 3.62
CA ALA A 105 -6.11 -7.72 2.51
C ALA A 105 -4.58 -7.63 2.49
N ALA A 106 -3.92 -7.51 3.65
CA ALA A 106 -2.47 -7.50 3.73
C ALA A 106 -1.85 -8.82 3.25
N ARG A 107 -2.49 -9.97 3.54
CA ARG A 107 -2.06 -11.30 3.06
C ARG A 107 -2.21 -11.46 1.55
N GLU A 108 -3.33 -11.02 1.00
CA GLU A 108 -3.54 -11.06 -0.46
C GLU A 108 -2.55 -10.14 -1.18
N HIS A 109 -2.29 -8.96 -0.64
CA HIS A 109 -1.29 -8.06 -1.22
C HIS A 109 0.13 -8.62 -1.12
N PHE A 110 0.50 -9.20 0.02
CA PHE A 110 1.75 -9.95 0.17
C PHE A 110 1.88 -11.02 -0.93
N LEU A 111 0.83 -11.83 -1.13
CA LEU A 111 0.86 -12.92 -2.08
C LEU A 111 1.01 -12.42 -3.52
N SER A 112 0.27 -11.37 -3.86
CA SER A 112 0.41 -10.67 -5.14
C SER A 112 1.86 -10.28 -5.36
N ASP A 113 2.45 -9.50 -4.46
CA ASP A 113 3.80 -8.95 -4.62
C ASP A 113 4.90 -10.01 -4.71
N VAL A 114 4.91 -11.00 -3.80
CA VAL A 114 5.95 -12.03 -3.80
C VAL A 114 5.82 -13.01 -4.97
N SER A 115 4.65 -13.07 -5.61
CA SER A 115 4.40 -13.95 -6.76
C SER A 115 4.81 -13.34 -8.10
N VAL A 116 4.97 -12.02 -8.18
CA VAL A 116 5.47 -11.32 -9.38
C VAL A 116 6.96 -11.58 -9.56
N THR A 117 7.28 -12.61 -10.35
CA THR A 117 8.67 -12.95 -10.68
C THR A 117 8.77 -13.66 -12.02
N SER A 118 9.80 -13.32 -12.80
CA SER A 118 10.17 -13.98 -14.05
C SER A 118 10.86 -15.33 -13.86
N MET A 119 11.23 -15.69 -12.62
CA MET A 119 11.87 -16.97 -12.34
C MET A 119 10.90 -18.14 -12.61
N PRO A 120 11.41 -19.33 -13.02
CA PRO A 120 10.57 -20.51 -13.24
C PRO A 120 9.77 -20.92 -11.99
N ARG A 121 10.32 -20.63 -10.81
CA ARG A 121 9.69 -20.83 -9.51
C ARG A 121 9.80 -19.56 -8.69
N ILE A 122 8.83 -19.32 -7.81
CA ILE A 122 8.95 -18.24 -6.81
C ILE A 122 10.15 -18.57 -5.92
N PRO A 123 11.14 -17.68 -5.72
CA PRO A 123 12.39 -18.04 -5.07
C PRO A 123 12.30 -18.09 -3.53
N TYR A 124 11.20 -17.60 -2.95
CA TYR A 124 11.10 -17.43 -1.51
C TYR A 124 10.71 -18.71 -0.77
N VAL A 125 11.39 -18.98 0.33
CA VAL A 125 11.07 -20.06 1.27
C VAL A 125 10.44 -19.47 2.54
N ARG A 126 9.86 -20.32 3.39
CA ARG A 126 9.32 -19.88 4.67
C ARG A 126 10.40 -19.16 5.48
N GLY A 127 10.06 -17.97 5.96
CA GLY A 127 10.94 -17.11 6.73
C GLY A 127 10.96 -17.49 8.22
N PRO A 128 11.59 -16.64 9.05
CA PRO A 128 11.65 -16.86 10.49
C PRO A 128 10.24 -16.87 11.11
N GLY A 129 9.95 -17.88 11.92
CA GLY A 129 8.62 -18.07 12.54
C GLY A 129 8.25 -17.02 13.60
N TRP A 130 9.21 -16.19 14.04
CA TRP A 130 8.98 -15.06 14.95
C TRP A 130 8.59 -13.77 14.21
N LEU A 131 8.62 -13.75 12.87
CA LEU A 131 8.20 -12.61 12.07
C LEU A 131 6.76 -12.76 11.60
N GLY A 132 5.89 -11.89 12.11
CA GLY A 132 4.51 -11.82 11.65
C GLY A 132 3.70 -13.11 11.86
N GLN A 133 2.51 -13.16 11.24
CA GLN A 133 1.77 -14.42 11.07
C GLN A 133 2.26 -15.22 9.86
N LEU A 134 2.88 -14.54 8.89
CA LEU A 134 3.42 -15.12 7.67
C LEU A 134 4.72 -14.41 7.33
N SER A 135 5.78 -15.16 7.05
CA SER A 135 7.03 -14.59 6.56
C SER A 135 7.66 -15.48 5.49
N VAL A 136 8.36 -14.86 4.55
CA VAL A 136 9.18 -15.54 3.55
C VAL A 136 10.50 -14.81 3.37
N GLN A 137 11.51 -15.56 2.96
CA GLN A 137 12.85 -15.02 2.69
C GLN A 137 13.46 -15.65 1.45
N MET A 138 14.41 -14.96 0.84
CA MET A 138 15.20 -15.50 -0.28
C MET A 138 16.49 -16.17 0.25
N PRO A 139 16.68 -17.49 0.06
CA PRO A 139 17.85 -18.19 0.59
C PRO A 139 19.06 -18.05 -0.33
N GLY A 140 20.26 -18.13 0.26
CA GLY A 140 21.51 -18.39 -0.47
C GLY A 140 22.02 -17.26 -1.36
N THR A 141 21.55 -16.03 -1.16
CA THR A 141 21.96 -14.86 -1.94
C THR A 141 22.57 -13.77 -1.05
N PRO A 142 23.57 -13.01 -1.54
CA PRO A 142 24.04 -11.80 -0.85
C PRO A 142 22.92 -10.76 -0.69
N LEU A 143 21.96 -10.76 -1.62
CA LEU A 143 20.72 -10.00 -1.49
C LEU A 143 19.86 -10.66 -0.40
N GLN A 144 19.76 -10.00 0.74
CA GLN A 144 18.90 -10.41 1.85
C GLN A 144 17.53 -9.79 1.64
N VAL A 145 16.52 -10.63 1.40
CA VAL A 145 15.14 -10.18 1.26
C VAL A 145 14.28 -10.93 2.24
N VAL A 146 13.53 -10.18 3.05
CA VAL A 146 12.53 -10.72 3.96
C VAL A 146 11.22 -9.97 3.73
N PHE A 147 10.16 -10.73 3.60
CA PHE A 147 8.79 -10.25 3.51
C PHE A 147 7.99 -10.85 4.64
N TRP A 148 7.13 -10.08 5.29
CA TRP A 148 6.23 -10.64 6.28
C TRP A 148 4.94 -9.85 6.43
N VAL A 149 3.92 -10.52 6.93
CA VAL A 149 2.60 -9.94 7.24
C VAL A 149 2.38 -10.01 8.73
N PHE A 150 2.01 -8.89 9.32
CA PHE A 150 1.60 -8.78 10.71
C PHE A 150 0.34 -7.93 10.82
N HIS A 151 -0.79 -8.61 11.09
CA HIS A 151 -2.13 -8.04 11.01
C HIS A 151 -2.37 -7.38 9.65
N ASN A 152 -2.79 -6.12 9.65
CA ASN A 152 -3.06 -5.28 8.48
C ASN A 152 -1.80 -4.71 7.81
N VAL A 153 -0.60 -5.12 8.24
CA VAL A 153 0.66 -4.61 7.70
C VAL A 153 1.39 -5.70 6.93
N TYR A 154 1.84 -5.38 5.73
CA TYR A 154 2.79 -6.15 4.94
C TYR A 154 4.10 -5.37 4.83
N VAL A 155 5.19 -6.01 5.23
CA VAL A 155 6.53 -5.42 5.22
C VAL A 155 7.41 -6.12 4.19
N GLU A 156 8.19 -5.31 3.49
CA GLU A 156 9.26 -5.72 2.59
C GLU A 156 10.56 -5.07 3.05
N LEU A 157 11.56 -5.90 3.32
CA LEU A 157 12.91 -5.46 3.70
C LEU A 157 13.94 -6.11 2.77
N ARG A 158 14.69 -5.26 2.06
CA ARG A 158 15.73 -5.69 1.12
C ARG A 158 17.06 -5.04 1.46
N ASP A 159 18.13 -5.84 1.52
CA ASP A 159 19.51 -5.36 1.65
C ASP A 159 20.40 -6.03 0.60
N THR A 160 21.20 -5.24 -0.12
CA THR A 160 22.19 -5.75 -1.10
C THR A 160 23.62 -5.76 -0.55
N SER A 161 23.83 -5.34 0.70
CA SER A 161 25.17 -5.27 1.31
C SER A 161 25.67 -6.62 1.82
N GLY A 162 24.79 -7.61 1.96
CA GLY A 162 25.10 -8.92 2.55
C GLY A 162 25.09 -8.92 4.08
N ILE A 163 24.72 -7.81 4.71
CA ILE A 163 24.49 -7.75 6.15
C ILE A 163 23.14 -8.40 6.48
N SER A 164 23.10 -9.16 7.57
CA SER A 164 21.84 -9.74 8.07
C SER A 164 20.83 -8.63 8.37
N VAL A 165 19.65 -8.76 7.78
CA VAL A 165 18.50 -7.86 8.02
C VAL A 165 17.67 -8.28 9.24
N GLU A 166 17.98 -9.41 9.87
CA GLU A 166 17.20 -9.95 10.99
C GLU A 166 17.11 -9.00 12.21
N PRO A 167 18.18 -8.29 12.63
CA PRO A 167 18.08 -7.37 13.76
C PRO A 167 17.09 -6.23 13.48
N LEU A 168 17.12 -5.67 12.27
CA LEU A 168 16.19 -4.63 11.85
C LEU A 168 14.76 -5.17 11.76
N ALA A 169 14.57 -6.35 11.16
CA ALA A 169 13.26 -6.99 11.09
C ALA A 169 12.67 -7.24 12.49
N ARG A 170 13.49 -7.63 13.48
CA ARG A 170 13.07 -7.80 14.88
C ARG A 170 12.68 -6.49 15.54
N SER A 171 13.44 -5.42 15.33
CA SER A 171 13.08 -4.09 15.84
C SER A 171 11.77 -3.58 15.25
N LEU A 172 11.56 -3.78 13.94
CA LEU A 172 10.32 -3.42 13.25
C LEU A 172 9.13 -4.26 13.72
N GLN A 173 9.32 -5.57 13.91
CA GLN A 173 8.29 -6.44 14.47
C GLN A 173 7.88 -5.99 15.87
N GLY A 174 8.85 -5.75 16.76
CA GLY A 174 8.57 -5.23 18.11
C GLY A 174 7.91 -3.85 18.09
N PHE A 175 8.27 -2.98 17.13
CA PHE A 175 7.58 -1.71 16.93
C PHE A 175 6.10 -1.92 16.59
N MET A 176 5.77 -2.81 15.65
CA MET A 176 4.38 -3.09 15.30
C MET A 176 3.59 -3.73 16.44
N GLU A 177 4.19 -4.66 17.19
CA GLU A 177 3.56 -5.32 18.35
C GLU A 177 3.09 -4.33 19.42
N ARG A 178 3.89 -3.29 19.69
CA ARG A 178 3.52 -2.22 20.64
C ARG A 178 2.35 -1.35 20.17
N HIS A 179 2.01 -1.41 18.89
CA HIS A 179 0.99 -0.57 18.26
C HIS A 179 -0.21 -1.38 17.77
N VAL A 180 -0.40 -2.62 18.25
CA VAL A 180 -1.60 -3.39 17.98
C VAL A 180 -2.79 -2.78 18.72
N SER A 181 -3.80 -2.38 17.97
CA SER A 181 -5.09 -1.89 18.44
C SER A 181 -6.16 -2.96 18.25
N GLN A 182 -7.11 -3.03 19.17
CA GLN A 182 -8.31 -3.86 19.06
C GLN A 182 -9.44 -3.18 18.27
N THR A 183 -9.27 -1.89 17.96
CA THR A 183 -10.26 -1.05 17.29
C THR A 183 -9.62 -0.23 16.16
N LEU A 184 -9.17 -0.91 15.11
CA LEU A 184 -8.58 -0.33 13.90
C LEU A 184 -9.47 0.76 13.29
N SER A 185 -10.78 0.52 13.27
CA SER A 185 -11.83 1.43 12.78
C SER A 185 -11.84 2.80 13.46
N GLN A 186 -11.37 2.89 14.70
CA GLN A 186 -11.24 4.17 15.41
C GLN A 186 -10.02 4.97 14.95
N GLY A 187 -8.97 4.30 14.44
CA GLY A 187 -7.77 4.93 13.89
C GLY A 187 -7.90 5.39 12.44
N LEU A 188 -8.95 4.96 11.73
CA LEU A 188 -9.17 5.34 10.33
C LEU A 188 -9.47 6.85 10.20
N PRO A 189 -8.85 7.56 9.22
CA PRO A 189 -9.27 8.92 8.90
C PRO A 189 -10.71 8.91 8.40
N ARG A 190 -11.51 9.94 8.73
CA ARG A 190 -12.95 9.94 8.42
C ARG A 190 -13.30 11.00 7.38
N ILE A 191 -14.04 10.60 6.37
CA ILE A 191 -14.72 11.51 5.45
C ILE A 191 -16.06 11.88 6.11
N ASP A 192 -16.29 13.16 6.40
CA ASP A 192 -17.56 13.64 6.96
C ASP A 192 -18.64 13.64 5.90
N LYS A 193 -18.32 14.19 4.72
CA LYS A 193 -19.20 14.20 3.56
C LYS A 193 -18.42 14.33 2.26
N VAL A 194 -19.02 13.86 1.18
CA VAL A 194 -18.61 14.19 -0.19
C VAL A 194 -19.74 15.01 -0.80
N THR A 195 -19.43 16.21 -1.28
CA THR A 195 -20.40 17.08 -1.95
C THR A 195 -20.16 17.05 -3.44
N VAL A 196 -21.25 16.98 -4.19
CA VAL A 196 -21.26 17.01 -5.64
C VAL A 196 -22.07 18.21 -6.08
N SER A 197 -21.54 19.03 -6.98
CA SER A 197 -22.24 20.23 -7.44
C SER A 197 -23.55 19.92 -8.16
N LYS A 198 -23.61 18.80 -8.88
CA LYS A 198 -24.81 18.28 -9.58
C LYS A 198 -24.76 16.75 -9.70
N SER A 199 -25.85 16.06 -9.37
CA SER A 199 -25.97 14.60 -9.49
C SER A 199 -26.43 14.13 -10.87
N GLN A 200 -27.13 14.98 -11.61
CA GLN A 200 -27.53 14.77 -13.01
C GLN A 200 -26.78 15.76 -13.89
N LEU A 201 -26.09 15.24 -14.91
CA LEU A 201 -25.18 15.98 -15.78
C LEU A 201 -25.53 15.69 -17.23
N GLN A 202 -25.41 16.63 -18.13
CA GLN A 202 -25.40 16.33 -19.57
C GLN A 202 -23.96 16.08 -20.06
N VAL A 203 -23.80 15.38 -21.18
CA VAL A 203 -22.51 15.30 -21.88
C VAL A 203 -21.96 16.72 -22.13
N ASP A 204 -20.66 16.89 -21.96
CA ASP A 204 -19.90 18.14 -21.96
C ASP A 204 -20.09 19.07 -20.75
N GLU A 205 -21.03 18.79 -19.84
CA GLU A 205 -21.14 19.56 -18.60
C GLU A 205 -20.02 19.22 -17.61
N GLU A 206 -19.73 20.20 -16.73
CA GLU A 206 -18.77 20.04 -15.66
C GLU A 206 -19.44 19.76 -14.31
N VAL A 207 -18.83 18.86 -13.54
CA VAL A 207 -19.21 18.53 -12.16
C VAL A 207 -18.02 18.74 -11.25
N GLU A 208 -18.26 19.32 -10.08
CA GLU A 208 -17.25 19.45 -9.03
C GLU A 208 -17.57 18.46 -7.92
N ILE A 209 -16.55 17.70 -7.52
CA ILE A 209 -16.57 16.77 -6.40
C ILE A 209 -15.64 17.32 -5.33
N GLN A 210 -16.18 17.57 -4.14
CA GLN A 210 -15.41 18.05 -3.00
C GLN A 210 -15.53 17.08 -1.83
N VAL A 211 -14.39 16.71 -1.27
CA VAL A 211 -14.28 15.82 -0.12
C VAL A 211 -14.07 16.67 1.13
N HIS A 212 -14.89 16.44 2.15
CA HIS A 212 -14.81 17.13 3.43
C HIS A 212 -14.33 16.13 4.48
N PRO A 213 -13.04 16.13 4.84
CA PRO A 213 -12.56 15.33 5.95
C PRO A 213 -13.25 15.79 7.23
N LYS A 214 -13.66 14.84 8.08
CA LYS A 214 -14.02 15.17 9.46
C LYS A 214 -12.74 15.68 10.10
N GLN A 215 -12.77 16.90 10.65
CA GLN A 215 -11.62 17.43 11.37
C GLN A 215 -11.28 16.48 12.52
N SER A 216 -10.21 15.71 12.35
CA SER A 216 -9.63 14.87 13.38
C SER A 216 -8.24 15.38 13.75
N GLN A 217 -7.84 15.05 14.98
CA GLN A 217 -6.62 15.36 15.72
C GLN A 217 -5.51 16.11 14.96
N ALA A 218 -4.98 17.17 15.58
CA ALA A 218 -3.94 18.06 15.04
C ALA A 218 -2.66 17.37 14.52
N SER A 219 -2.44 16.10 14.85
CA SER A 219 -1.28 15.30 14.44
C SER A 219 -1.43 14.57 13.10
N GLN A 220 -2.61 14.58 12.47
CA GLN A 220 -2.85 13.84 11.23
C GLN A 220 -2.28 14.53 9.99
N LYS A 221 -1.69 13.75 9.07
CA LYS A 221 -1.18 14.26 7.78
C LYS A 221 -2.06 13.72 6.65
N LEU A 222 -3.18 14.39 6.43
CA LEU A 222 -4.23 13.93 5.52
C LEU A 222 -3.92 14.21 4.05
N ARG A 223 -4.26 13.26 3.17
CA ARG A 223 -4.18 13.39 1.71
C ARG A 223 -5.44 12.82 1.06
N ILE A 224 -6.03 13.59 0.14
CA ILE A 224 -7.22 13.21 -0.61
C ILE A 224 -6.82 12.77 -2.02
N GLN A 225 -7.46 11.71 -2.50
CA GLN A 225 -7.38 11.28 -3.90
C GLN A 225 -8.79 10.98 -4.41
N ILE A 226 -9.12 11.50 -5.59
CA ILE A 226 -10.40 11.25 -6.25
C ILE A 226 -10.11 10.47 -7.53
N GLN A 227 -10.73 9.31 -7.67
CA GLN A 227 -10.60 8.41 -8.81
C GLN A 227 -11.94 8.26 -9.54
N ASN A 228 -11.89 8.13 -10.85
CA ASN A 228 -13.04 7.98 -11.72
C ASN A 228 -12.65 7.16 -12.95
N ASN A 229 -13.64 6.71 -13.74
CA ASN A 229 -13.37 6.17 -15.07
C ASN A 229 -13.01 7.32 -16.03
N PRO A 230 -11.77 7.39 -16.56
CA PRO A 230 -11.36 8.48 -17.46
C PRO A 230 -12.05 8.42 -18.83
N ALA A 231 -12.66 7.29 -19.19
CA ALA A 231 -13.50 7.19 -20.39
C ALA A 231 -14.85 7.91 -20.22
N GLU A 232 -15.34 8.06 -18.99
CA GLU A 232 -16.64 8.70 -18.71
C GLU A 232 -16.48 10.17 -18.29
N LEU A 233 -15.40 10.47 -17.57
CA LEU A 233 -15.17 11.76 -16.94
C LEU A 233 -13.73 12.22 -17.17
N ARG A 234 -13.54 13.40 -17.77
CA ARG A 234 -12.22 14.00 -17.96
C ARG A 234 -11.91 15.01 -16.87
N LEU A 235 -10.81 14.84 -16.15
CA LEU A 235 -10.34 15.82 -15.17
C LEU A 235 -10.05 17.17 -15.86
N THR A 236 -10.64 18.25 -15.36
CA THR A 236 -10.41 19.62 -15.86
C THR A 236 -9.66 20.48 -14.86
N LYS A 237 -9.94 20.33 -13.57
CA LYS A 237 -9.28 21.06 -12.48
C LYS A 237 -9.11 20.16 -11.26
N GLN A 238 -8.05 20.41 -10.50
CA GLN A 238 -7.78 19.69 -9.27
C GLN A 238 -7.21 20.64 -8.21
N SER A 239 -7.71 20.53 -6.99
CA SER A 239 -7.19 21.17 -5.79
C SER A 239 -6.88 20.10 -4.73
N SER A 240 -6.50 20.53 -3.52
CA SER A 240 -6.20 19.62 -2.41
C SER A 240 -7.43 18.86 -1.88
N THR A 241 -8.65 19.38 -2.09
CA THR A 241 -9.90 18.81 -1.54
C THR A 241 -11.00 18.61 -2.58
N ALA A 242 -10.82 19.12 -3.79
CA ALA A 242 -11.83 19.05 -4.84
C ALA A 242 -11.22 18.74 -6.21
N SER A 243 -12.00 18.07 -7.04
CA SER A 243 -11.71 17.83 -8.45
C SER A 243 -12.93 18.21 -9.29
N THR A 244 -12.68 18.88 -10.40
CA THR A 244 -13.70 19.18 -11.42
C THR A 244 -13.50 18.25 -12.61
N TYR A 245 -14.59 17.66 -13.09
CA TYR A 245 -14.61 16.75 -14.22
C TYR A 245 -15.58 17.23 -15.28
N ARG A 246 -15.27 16.95 -16.54
CA ARG A 246 -16.21 17.10 -17.67
C ARG A 246 -16.76 15.74 -18.09
N ALA A 247 -18.08 15.63 -18.23
CA ALA A 247 -18.75 14.43 -18.72
C ALA A 247 -18.47 14.18 -20.20
N LEU A 248 -18.11 12.95 -20.55
CA LEU A 248 -17.75 12.54 -21.91
C LEU A 248 -18.81 11.67 -22.59
N HIS A 249 -19.35 10.69 -21.86
CA HIS A 249 -20.30 9.72 -22.41
C HIS A 249 -21.51 9.57 -21.49
N PRO A 250 -22.72 9.35 -22.05
CA PRO A 250 -23.91 9.12 -21.27
C PRO A 250 -23.82 7.77 -20.52
N GLY A 251 -24.44 7.70 -19.35
CA GLY A 251 -24.46 6.52 -18.50
C GLY A 251 -24.24 6.85 -17.02
N LYS A 252 -24.14 5.80 -16.22
CA LYS A 252 -23.79 5.92 -14.80
C LYS A 252 -22.28 5.93 -14.64
N SER A 253 -21.76 6.91 -13.91
CA SER A 253 -20.35 6.96 -13.52
C SER A 253 -20.21 6.86 -12.01
N THR A 254 -19.23 6.10 -11.55
CA THR A 254 -18.87 6.02 -10.13
C THR A 254 -17.57 6.77 -9.87
N ILE A 255 -17.60 7.66 -8.89
CA ILE A 255 -16.43 8.37 -8.40
C ILE A 255 -16.08 7.84 -7.02
N GLU A 256 -14.81 7.51 -6.83
CA GLU A 256 -14.28 7.08 -5.55
C GLU A 256 -13.43 8.19 -4.93
N ALA A 257 -13.81 8.61 -3.73
CA ALA A 257 -13.05 9.53 -2.91
C ALA A 257 -12.30 8.75 -1.84
N TRP A 258 -10.99 8.92 -1.80
CA TRP A 258 -10.08 8.29 -0.85
C TRP A 258 -9.48 9.37 0.06
N LEU A 259 -9.50 9.12 1.37
CA LEU A 259 -8.85 9.97 2.36
C LEU A 259 -7.83 9.12 3.11
N SER A 260 -6.55 9.44 2.98
CA SER A 260 -5.47 8.76 3.70
C SER A 260 -4.86 9.65 4.77
N ASP A 261 -4.38 9.03 5.84
CA ASP A 261 -3.43 9.63 6.77
C ASP A 261 -2.04 9.09 6.47
N THR A 262 -1.18 9.93 5.91
CA THR A 262 0.20 9.56 5.52
C THR A 262 1.12 9.30 6.71
N LYS A 263 0.70 9.65 7.93
CA LYS A 263 1.41 9.37 9.18
C LYS A 263 1.11 7.97 9.70
N PHE A 264 -0.17 7.59 9.73
CA PHE A 264 -0.62 6.27 10.20
C PHE A 264 -0.73 5.22 9.09
N LEU A 265 -0.65 5.66 7.83
CA LEU A 265 -0.84 4.85 6.62
C LEU A 265 -2.23 4.19 6.55
N LEU A 266 -3.22 4.77 7.23
CA LEU A 266 -4.60 4.32 7.20
C LEU A 266 -5.40 5.18 6.22
N MET A 267 -6.45 4.62 5.65
CA MET A 267 -7.33 5.32 4.72
C MET A 267 -8.79 4.90 4.83
N SER A 268 -9.67 5.79 4.40
CA SER A 268 -11.08 5.55 4.20
C SER A 268 -11.51 5.88 2.77
N ARG A 269 -12.65 5.30 2.37
CA ARG A 269 -13.25 5.49 1.05
C ARG A 269 -14.69 5.97 1.20
N ALA A 270 -15.10 6.85 0.31
CA ALA A 270 -16.48 7.16 0.01
C ALA A 270 -16.70 7.03 -1.50
N GLN A 271 -17.94 6.70 -1.91
CA GLN A 271 -18.31 6.60 -3.31
C GLN A 271 -19.49 7.53 -3.59
N VAL A 272 -19.50 8.10 -4.80
CA VAL A 272 -20.62 8.87 -5.32
C VAL A 272 -20.95 8.40 -6.73
N GLU A 273 -22.23 8.23 -7.01
CA GLU A 273 -22.74 7.94 -8.35
C GLU A 273 -23.20 9.23 -9.03
N LEU A 274 -22.91 9.32 -10.32
CA LEU A 274 -23.36 10.39 -11.21
C LEU A 274 -24.15 9.79 -12.35
N ASP A 275 -25.21 10.50 -12.76
CA ASP A 275 -26.03 10.13 -13.91
C ASP A 275 -25.79 11.12 -15.05
N ILE A 276 -25.13 10.64 -16.12
CA ILE A 276 -24.79 11.44 -17.29
C ILE A 276 -25.82 11.18 -18.39
N GLN A 277 -26.59 12.21 -18.70
CA GLN A 277 -27.64 12.21 -19.70
C GLN A 277 -27.11 12.63 -21.08
N PRO A 278 -27.71 12.14 -22.18
CA PRO A 278 -27.39 12.62 -23.51
C PRO A 278 -27.62 14.14 -23.62
N ARG A 279 -26.82 14.78 -24.46
CA ARG A 279 -27.03 16.19 -24.82
C ARG A 279 -28.32 16.29 -25.65
N LYS A 280 -29.22 17.19 -25.26
CA LYS A 280 -30.43 17.51 -26.03
C LYS A 280 -30.11 18.34 -27.26
#